data_AF-A0A1G8D796-F1
#
_entry.id   AF-A0A1G8D796-F1
#
_cell.length_a   1.000
_cell.length_b   1.000
_cell.length_c   1.000
_cell.angle_alpha   90.00
_cell.angle_beta   90.00
_cell.angle_gamma   90.00
#
_symmetry.space_group_name_H-M   'P 1'
#
loop_
_entity.id
_entity.type
_entity.pdbx_description
1 polymer ?
#
loop_
_entity_poly.entity_id
_entity_poly.type
_entity_poly.pdbx_seq_one_letter_code
_entity_poly.pdbx_strand_id
1 'polypeptide(L)'
;MTTPQAGNLDAYLEARIDRQPGDDGCWLWTLKPDREGYGVANWAGRTHRAHRLAYSHWVGPIPDGAELDHTCEIHACVRPSHLDPVTGLVNLERKHLRRGETPERARELALLDQQMYARQSEKRRADTAARSAAADVAQSVGVRVGTRLRRSTSKAGVIWRVVAITAYGGEPWLTVTSERTGYEDRMRLGDLAVATIIT
;
A
#
# COMPACT_ATOMS: atom_id res chain seq x y z
N MET A 1 5.22 21.17 -23.67
CA MET A 1 4.30 21.10 -22.50
C MET A 1 5.17 21.04 -21.26
N THR A 2 5.42 22.20 -20.66
CA THR A 2 6.32 22.39 -19.53
C THR A 2 5.60 21.97 -18.24
N THR A 3 6.11 20.95 -17.57
CA THR A 3 5.72 20.62 -16.19
C THR A 3 5.90 21.87 -15.33
N PRO A 4 4.90 22.33 -14.55
CA PRO A 4 5.09 23.45 -13.64
C PRO A 4 6.25 23.12 -12.70
N GLN A 5 7.22 24.03 -12.56
CA GLN A 5 8.22 23.94 -11.49
C GLN A 5 7.48 23.65 -10.19
N ALA A 6 7.82 22.55 -9.53
CA ALA A 6 7.37 22.31 -8.17
C ALA A 6 7.67 23.60 -7.40
N GLY A 7 6.65 24.20 -6.79
CA GLY A 7 6.79 25.50 -6.13
C GLY A 7 7.85 25.47 -5.03
N ASN A 8 7.98 26.55 -4.27
CA ASN A 8 8.81 26.54 -3.08
C ASN A 8 8.21 25.58 -2.02
N LEU A 9 8.86 24.44 -1.76
CA LEU A 9 8.41 23.44 -0.76
C LEU A 9 8.36 24.04 0.65
N ASP A 10 9.29 24.93 0.96
CA ASP A 10 9.33 25.60 2.26
C ASP A 10 8.06 26.43 2.49
N ALA A 11 7.72 27.29 1.53
CA ALA A 11 6.49 28.08 1.56
C ALA A 11 5.23 27.20 1.61
N TYR A 12 5.25 26.05 0.94
CA TYR A 12 4.15 25.08 1.01
C TYR A 12 3.97 24.50 2.42
N LEU A 13 5.07 24.12 3.08
CA LEU A 13 5.04 23.57 4.43
C LEU A 13 4.62 24.63 5.44
N GLU A 14 5.28 25.79 5.45
CA GLU A 14 5.02 26.88 6.40
C GLU A 14 3.56 27.34 6.37
N ALA A 15 2.95 27.44 5.18
CA ALA A 15 1.54 27.83 5.04
C ALA A 15 0.53 26.83 5.63
N ARG A 16 0.98 25.65 6.08
CA ARG A 16 0.13 24.53 6.55
C ARG A 16 0.49 24.06 7.95
N ILE A 17 1.20 24.88 8.70
CA ILE A 17 1.67 24.56 10.03
C ILE A 17 1.12 25.57 11.03
N ASP A 18 0.43 25.05 12.03
CA ASP A 18 0.04 25.79 13.23
C ASP A 18 1.08 25.55 14.34
N ARG A 19 1.89 26.56 14.64
CA ARG A 19 2.96 26.49 15.64
C ARG A 19 2.38 26.78 17.02
N GLN A 20 2.24 25.75 17.83
CA GLN A 20 1.80 25.88 19.22
C GLN A 20 2.84 26.69 20.02
N PRO A 21 2.40 27.47 21.03
CA PRO A 21 3.29 28.29 21.84
C PRO A 21 4.26 27.47 22.70
N GLY A 22 5.37 28.10 23.10
CA GLY A 22 6.43 27.51 23.93
C GLY A 22 7.59 26.93 23.11
N ASP A 23 8.76 26.86 23.74
CA ASP A 23 10.00 26.40 23.08
C ASP A 23 9.92 24.93 22.65
N ASP A 24 9.05 24.14 23.30
CA ASP A 24 8.74 22.76 22.94
C ASP A 24 7.34 22.56 22.34
N GLY A 25 6.76 23.63 21.80
CA GLY A 25 5.48 23.60 21.11
C GLY A 25 5.48 22.70 19.86
N CYS A 26 4.40 21.95 19.66
CA CYS A 26 4.21 21.16 18.45
C CYS A 26 3.94 22.05 17.23
N TRP A 27 4.36 21.58 16.05
CA TRP A 27 4.05 22.20 14.76
C TRP A 27 2.98 21.36 14.09
N LEU A 28 1.71 21.71 14.26
CA LEU A 28 0.59 20.88 13.86
C LEU A 28 0.26 21.09 12.39
N TRP A 29 0.19 20.00 11.63
CA TRP A 29 -0.28 20.04 10.25
C TRP A 29 -1.77 20.39 10.19
N THR A 30 -2.14 21.38 9.40
CA THR A 30 -3.50 21.93 9.41
C THR A 30 -4.47 21.26 8.43
N LEU A 31 -3.98 20.47 7.48
CA LEU A 31 -4.84 19.75 6.54
C LEU A 31 -5.34 18.42 7.12
N LYS A 32 -6.45 17.93 6.55
CA LYS A 32 -7.10 16.69 6.96
C LYS A 32 -6.08 15.53 7.07
N PRO A 33 -5.96 14.89 8.24
CA PRO A 33 -5.08 13.74 8.40
C PRO A 33 -5.68 12.50 7.74
N ASP A 34 -4.88 11.44 7.68
CA ASP A 34 -5.38 10.13 7.28
C ASP A 34 -6.21 9.47 8.41
N ARG A 35 -6.60 8.21 8.19
CA ARG A 35 -7.38 7.44 9.17
C ARG A 35 -6.64 7.16 10.48
N GLU A 36 -5.31 7.23 10.47
CA GLU A 36 -4.46 7.00 11.63
C GLU A 36 -4.07 8.31 12.34
N GLY A 37 -4.52 9.46 11.84
CA GLY A 37 -4.26 10.78 12.42
C GLY A 37 -2.97 11.45 11.94
N TYR A 38 -2.23 10.84 11.01
CA TYR A 38 -1.02 11.44 10.45
C TYR A 38 -1.37 12.51 9.41
N GLY A 39 -0.66 13.65 9.48
CA GLY A 39 -0.76 14.69 8.46
C GLY A 39 -0.44 14.18 7.05
N VAL A 40 -1.23 14.61 6.07
CA VAL A 40 -1.08 14.25 4.65
C VAL A 40 -0.79 15.50 3.83
N ALA A 41 0.31 15.46 3.07
CA ALA A 41 0.75 16.54 2.18
C ALA A 41 0.64 16.08 0.72
N ASN A 42 0.11 16.94 -0.15
CA ASN A 42 0.11 16.71 -1.60
C ASN A 42 1.09 17.67 -2.24
N TRP A 43 2.22 17.15 -2.70
CA TRP A 43 3.34 17.92 -3.22
C TRP A 43 3.92 17.28 -4.49
N ALA A 44 4.16 18.11 -5.52
CA ALA A 44 4.70 17.67 -6.81
C ALA A 44 3.92 16.49 -7.43
N GLY A 45 2.58 16.53 -7.36
CA GLY A 45 1.70 15.50 -7.91
C GLY A 45 1.68 14.18 -7.15
N ARG A 46 2.30 14.12 -5.96
CA ARG A 46 2.35 12.92 -5.11
C ARG A 46 1.82 13.22 -3.71
N THR A 47 1.26 12.20 -3.08
CA THR A 47 0.83 12.25 -1.68
C THR A 47 1.95 11.74 -0.78
N HIS A 48 2.27 12.50 0.26
CA HIS A 48 3.33 12.24 1.23
C HIS A 48 2.78 12.29 2.65
N ARG A 49 3.43 11.58 3.59
CA ARG A 49 3.29 11.86 5.02
C ARG A 49 3.90 13.23 5.30
N ALA A 50 3.13 14.15 5.88
CA ALA A 50 3.55 15.53 6.08
C ALA A 50 4.83 15.64 6.93
N HIS A 51 4.91 14.89 8.03
CA HIS A 51 6.08 14.88 8.91
C HIS A 51 7.36 14.36 8.20
N ARG A 52 7.25 13.35 7.33
CA ARG A 52 8.39 12.83 6.54
C ARG A 52 8.86 13.85 5.51
N LEU A 53 7.92 14.54 4.85
CA LEU A 53 8.23 15.58 3.87
C LEU A 53 8.94 16.77 4.56
N ALA A 54 8.41 17.22 5.69
CA ALA A 54 9.00 18.29 6.50
C ALA A 54 10.40 17.93 7.02
N TYR A 55 10.57 16.74 7.60
CA TYR A 55 11.86 16.23 8.06
C TYR A 55 12.88 16.19 6.92
N SER A 56 12.49 15.62 5.77
CA SER A 56 13.38 15.49 4.61
C SER A 56 13.85 16.85 4.06
N HIS A 57 12.99 17.86 4.15
CA HIS A 57 13.26 19.21 3.66
C HIS A 57 14.15 20.02 4.63
N TRP A 58 13.87 19.98 5.94
CA TRP A 58 14.57 20.81 6.93
C TRP A 58 15.77 20.16 7.59
N VAL A 59 15.82 18.82 7.64
CA VAL A 59 16.93 18.06 8.26
C VAL A 59 17.74 17.35 7.19
N GLY A 60 17.06 16.64 6.29
CA GLY A 60 17.70 15.86 5.23
C GLY A 60 17.11 14.46 5.12
N PRO A 61 17.67 13.62 4.23
CA PRO A 61 17.09 12.32 3.90
C PRO A 61 16.92 11.44 5.14
N ILE A 62 15.75 10.82 5.26
CA ILE A 62 15.50 9.80 6.28
C ILE A 62 16.36 8.58 5.94
N PRO A 63 17.18 8.06 6.87
CA PRO A 63 18.03 6.90 6.61
C PRO A 63 17.24 5.70 6.09
N ASP A 64 17.86 4.92 5.20
CA ASP A 64 17.24 3.73 4.64
C ASP A 64 16.84 2.73 5.74
N GLY A 65 15.60 2.27 5.69
CA GLY A 65 15.03 1.36 6.69
C GLY A 65 14.62 2.02 8.01
N ALA A 66 14.80 3.34 8.16
CA ALA A 66 14.34 4.06 9.34
C ALA A 66 12.88 4.52 9.24
N GLU A 67 12.22 4.52 10.39
CA GLU A 67 10.91 5.11 10.64
C GLU A 67 11.09 6.38 11.49
N LEU A 68 10.21 7.37 11.34
CA LEU A 68 10.22 8.55 12.20
C LEU A 68 9.22 8.32 13.33
N ASP A 69 9.71 8.20 14.57
CA ASP A 69 8.88 8.14 15.78
C ASP A 69 8.60 9.54 16.29
N HIS A 70 7.33 9.80 16.63
CA HIS A 70 6.91 11.04 17.25
C HIS A 70 7.19 10.99 18.75
N THR A 71 8.27 11.64 19.19
CA THR A 71 8.61 11.71 20.63
C THR A 71 7.52 12.41 21.45
N CYS A 72 6.78 13.32 20.80
CA CYS A 72 5.62 14.05 21.36
C CYS A 72 4.28 13.32 21.27
N GLU A 73 4.22 12.11 20.67
CA GLU A 73 2.99 11.30 20.52
C GLU A 73 1.85 11.93 19.70
N ILE A 74 2.09 13.07 19.06
CA ILE A 74 1.10 13.77 18.23
C ILE A 74 1.39 13.50 16.75
N HIS A 75 0.62 12.61 16.13
CA HIS A 75 0.81 12.18 14.73
C HIS A 75 0.72 13.33 13.69
N ALA A 76 0.00 14.40 14.03
CA ALA A 76 -0.11 15.60 13.19
C ALA A 76 1.09 16.55 13.32
N CYS A 77 1.99 16.33 14.29
CA CYS A 77 3.17 17.15 14.49
C CYS A 77 4.19 16.92 13.36
N VAL A 78 4.72 18.00 12.80
CA VAL A 78 5.76 18.00 11.75
C VAL A 78 7.05 18.66 12.19
N ARG A 79 7.18 19.01 13.48
CA ARG A 79 8.38 19.64 14.05
C ARG A 79 9.55 18.65 13.99
N PRO A 80 10.66 18.95 13.28
CA PRO A 80 11.75 17.99 13.14
C PRO A 80 12.39 17.53 14.44
N SER A 81 12.50 18.41 15.46
CA SER A 81 13.04 18.04 16.77
C SER A 81 12.13 17.08 17.57
N HIS A 82 10.87 16.89 17.15
CA HIS A 82 9.94 15.91 17.74
C HIS A 82 9.91 14.59 16.94
N LEU A 83 10.78 14.44 15.93
CA LEU A 83 10.85 13.28 15.06
C LEU A 83 12.22 12.61 15.24
N ASP A 84 12.20 11.37 15.69
CA ASP A 84 13.40 10.57 15.92
C ASP A 84 13.49 9.44 14.88
N PRO A 85 14.51 9.42 14.01
CA PRO A 85 14.75 8.31 13.10
C PRO A 85 15.17 7.06 13.87
N VAL A 86 14.30 6.06 13.90
CA VAL A 86 14.50 4.80 14.62
C VAL A 86 14.32 3.61 13.69
N THR A 87 14.79 2.44 14.12
CA THR A 87 14.44 1.19 13.43
C THR A 87 12.97 0.85 13.69
N GLY A 88 12.35 0.08 12.79
CA GLY A 88 10.97 -0.40 13.01
C GLY A 88 10.81 -1.21 14.29
N LEU A 89 11.87 -1.91 14.74
CA LEU A 89 11.84 -2.65 16.02
C LEU A 89 11.72 -1.68 17.20
N VAL A 90 12.54 -0.63 17.22
CA VAL A 90 12.52 0.39 18.29
C VAL A 90 11.19 1.15 18.29
N ASN A 91 10.65 1.47 17.10
CA ASN A 91 9.33 2.11 17.00
C ASN A 91 8.22 1.23 17.62
N LEU A 92 8.22 -0.08 17.31
CA LEU A 92 7.27 -1.03 17.90
C LEU A 92 7.46 -1.18 19.42
N GLU A 93 8.70 -1.23 19.89
CA GLU A 93 9.02 -1.30 21.32
C GLU A 93 8.50 -0.06 22.05
N ARG A 94 8.77 1.15 21.54
CA ARG A 94 8.23 2.41 22.10
C ARG A 94 6.71 2.43 22.11
N LYS A 95 6.06 1.91 21.06
CA LYS A 95 4.59 1.82 21.01
C LYS A 95 4.03 0.92 22.12
N HIS A 96 4.68 -0.19 22.43
CA HIS A 96 4.26 -1.08 23.53
C HIS A 96 4.55 -0.45 24.90
N LEU A 97 5.68 0.24 25.06
CA LEU A 97 5.99 1.01 26.27
C LEU A 97 4.93 2.09 26.55
N ARG A 98 4.53 2.86 25.53
CA ARG A 98 3.47 3.89 25.65
C ARG A 98 2.10 3.30 26.05
N ARG A 99 1.88 1.99 25.84
CA ARG A 99 0.69 1.25 26.27
C ARG A 99 0.79 0.70 27.69
N GLY A 100 1.92 0.90 28.38
CA GLY A 100 2.14 0.50 29.77
C GLY A 100 2.81 -0.87 29.96
N GLU A 101 3.38 -1.45 28.90
CA GLU A 101 4.13 -2.70 29.02
C GLU A 101 5.49 -2.48 29.71
N THR A 102 6.02 -3.52 30.38
CA THR A 102 7.39 -3.47 30.90
C THR A 102 8.40 -3.48 29.74
N PRO A 103 9.64 -3.00 29.93
CA PRO A 103 10.67 -3.02 28.88
C PRO A 103 10.90 -4.40 28.27
N GLU A 104 10.96 -5.45 29.10
CA GLU A 104 11.17 -6.82 28.64
C GLU A 104 10.00 -7.29 27.76
N ARG A 105 8.77 -7.02 28.21
CA ARG A 105 7.55 -7.42 27.49
C ARG A 105 7.37 -6.62 26.20
N ALA A 106 7.65 -5.32 26.23
CA ALA A 106 7.60 -4.45 25.07
C ALA A 106 8.54 -4.93 23.96
N ARG A 107 9.77 -5.30 24.32
CA ARG A 107 10.76 -5.85 23.39
C ARG A 107 10.32 -7.20 22.81
N GLU A 108 9.79 -8.09 23.65
CA GLU A 108 9.25 -9.38 23.20
C GLU A 108 8.12 -9.19 22.18
N LEU A 109 7.13 -8.35 22.51
CA LEU A 109 6.00 -8.05 21.63
C LEU A 109 6.45 -7.38 20.32
N ALA A 110 7.41 -6.46 20.38
CA ALA A 110 7.95 -5.79 19.20
C ALA A 110 8.62 -6.79 18.22
N LEU A 111 9.35 -7.77 18.75
CA LEU A 111 9.94 -8.84 17.93
C LEU A 111 8.86 -9.71 17.27
N LEU A 112 7.80 -10.06 18.00
CA LEU A 112 6.67 -10.83 17.46
C LEU A 112 5.94 -10.06 16.35
N ASP A 113 5.69 -8.76 16.56
CA ASP A 113 5.08 -7.89 15.56
C ASP A 113 5.96 -7.77 14.31
N GLN A 114 7.27 -7.54 14.48
CA GLN A 114 8.21 -7.45 13.37
C GLN A 114 8.24 -8.74 12.53
N GLN A 115 8.28 -9.91 13.20
CA GLN A 115 8.20 -11.20 12.51
C GLN A 115 6.86 -11.39 11.77
N MET A 116 5.75 -11.00 12.40
CA MET A 116 4.44 -11.04 11.77
C MET A 116 4.42 -10.18 10.50
N TYR A 117 4.89 -8.93 10.57
CA TYR A 117 4.93 -8.03 9.43
C TYR A 117 5.82 -8.55 8.31
N ALA A 118 6.97 -9.14 8.64
CA ALA A 118 7.85 -9.79 7.66
C ALA A 118 7.12 -10.91 6.90
N ARG A 119 6.49 -11.85 7.62
CA ARG A 119 5.70 -12.95 7.02
C ARG A 119 4.55 -12.44 6.15
N GLN A 120 3.83 -11.41 6.60
CA GLN A 120 2.75 -10.81 5.80
C GLN A 120 3.29 -10.15 4.53
N SER A 121 4.44 -9.46 4.61
CA SER A 121 5.09 -8.83 3.47
C SER A 121 5.54 -9.86 2.44
N GLU A 122 6.19 -10.94 2.90
CA GLU A 122 6.59 -12.08 2.06
C GLU A 122 5.39 -12.70 1.35
N LYS A 123 4.31 -12.98 2.10
CA LYS A 123 3.06 -13.49 1.52
C LYS A 123 2.51 -12.55 0.44
N ARG A 124 2.42 -11.24 0.70
CA ARG A 124 1.94 -10.26 -0.31
C ARG A 124 2.81 -10.23 -1.56
N ARG A 125 4.14 -10.33 -1.41
CA ARG A 125 5.07 -10.40 -2.55
C ARG A 125 4.85 -11.68 -3.34
N ALA A 126 4.71 -12.83 -2.66
CA ALA A 126 4.40 -14.11 -3.30
C ALA A 126 3.06 -14.06 -4.04
N ASP A 127 2.01 -13.52 -3.42
CA ASP A 127 0.69 -13.35 -4.03
C ASP A 127 0.76 -12.45 -5.27
N THR A 128 1.52 -11.36 -5.22
CA THR A 128 1.74 -10.45 -6.36
C THR A 128 2.49 -11.16 -7.49
N ALA A 129 3.57 -11.87 -7.17
CA ALA A 129 4.34 -12.63 -8.13
C ALA A 129 3.50 -13.73 -8.80
N ALA A 130 2.70 -14.46 -8.01
CA ALA A 130 1.81 -15.50 -8.53
C ALA A 130 0.74 -14.92 -9.47
N ARG A 131 0.17 -13.75 -9.14
CA ARG A 131 -0.77 -13.05 -10.05
C ARG A 131 -0.10 -12.60 -11.34
N SER A 132 1.13 -12.09 -11.27
CA SER A 132 1.91 -11.71 -12.46
C SER A 132 2.16 -12.93 -13.34
N ALA A 133 2.67 -14.02 -12.77
CA ALA A 133 2.92 -15.26 -13.49
C ALA A 133 1.63 -15.82 -14.12
N ALA A 134 0.50 -15.78 -13.40
CA ALA A 134 -0.79 -16.21 -13.94
C ALA A 134 -1.24 -15.34 -15.13
N ALA A 135 -1.02 -14.03 -15.06
CA ALA A 135 -1.30 -13.12 -16.17
C ALA A 135 -0.40 -13.39 -17.38
N ASP A 136 0.89 -13.66 -17.17
CA ASP A 136 1.84 -13.99 -18.24
C ASP A 136 1.46 -15.30 -18.94
N VAL A 137 1.09 -16.34 -18.19
CA VAL A 137 0.61 -17.61 -18.77
C VAL A 137 -0.68 -17.38 -19.55
N ALA A 138 -1.64 -16.62 -19.01
CA ALA A 138 -2.87 -16.28 -19.73
C ALA A 138 -2.59 -15.54 -21.04
N GLN A 139 -1.68 -14.56 -21.01
CA GLN A 139 -1.29 -13.80 -22.18
C GLN A 139 -0.64 -14.69 -23.25
N SER A 140 0.17 -15.67 -22.85
CA SER A 140 0.82 -16.61 -23.78
C SER A 140 -0.17 -17.44 -24.61
N VAL A 141 -1.40 -17.62 -24.11
CA VAL A 141 -2.50 -18.31 -24.81
C VAL A 141 -3.57 -17.34 -25.35
N GLY A 142 -3.27 -16.04 -25.42
CA GLY A 142 -4.16 -15.03 -25.99
C GLY A 142 -5.30 -14.57 -25.07
N VAL A 143 -5.24 -14.90 -23.77
CA VAL A 143 -6.25 -14.51 -22.78
C VAL A 143 -5.76 -13.33 -21.94
N ARG A 144 -6.60 -12.31 -21.82
CA ARG A 144 -6.41 -11.15 -20.94
C ARG A 144 -7.74 -10.77 -20.28
N VAL A 145 -7.69 -9.88 -19.29
CA VAL A 145 -8.92 -9.25 -18.78
C VAL A 145 -9.63 -8.56 -19.95
N GLY A 146 -10.93 -8.85 -20.09
CA GLY A 146 -11.77 -8.42 -21.21
C GLY A 146 -11.88 -9.44 -22.35
N THR A 147 -11.05 -10.48 -22.40
CA THR A 147 -11.18 -11.55 -23.41
C THR A 147 -12.55 -12.20 -23.32
N ARG A 148 -13.18 -12.43 -24.48
CA ARG A 148 -14.47 -13.11 -24.59
C ARG A 148 -14.22 -14.58 -24.93
N LEU A 149 -14.91 -15.46 -24.23
CA LEU A 149 -14.75 -16.90 -24.30
C LEU A 149 -16.12 -17.55 -24.55
N ARG A 150 -16.14 -18.61 -25.36
CA ARG A 150 -17.30 -19.50 -25.51
C ARG A 150 -16.93 -20.90 -25.07
N ARG A 151 -17.61 -21.43 -24.05
CA ARG A 151 -17.40 -22.79 -23.56
C ARG A 151 -18.04 -23.83 -24.49
N SER A 152 -17.40 -24.99 -24.65
CA SER A 152 -17.83 -26.06 -25.56
C SER A 152 -18.80 -27.06 -24.94
N THR A 153 -18.74 -27.31 -23.63
CA THR A 153 -19.51 -28.40 -22.97
C THR A 153 -20.64 -27.92 -22.05
N SER A 154 -20.42 -26.88 -21.23
CA SER A 154 -21.45 -26.33 -20.33
C SER A 154 -21.94 -24.96 -20.80
N LYS A 155 -23.26 -24.73 -20.80
CA LYS A 155 -23.89 -23.46 -21.21
C LYS A 155 -23.50 -23.02 -22.63
N ALA A 156 -23.49 -23.97 -23.56
CA ALA A 156 -23.14 -23.76 -24.97
C ALA A 156 -23.88 -22.54 -25.57
N GLY A 157 -23.12 -21.63 -26.19
CA GLY A 157 -23.65 -20.40 -26.80
C GLY A 157 -23.65 -19.17 -25.89
N VAL A 158 -23.41 -19.30 -24.58
CA VAL A 158 -23.20 -18.15 -23.70
C VAL A 158 -21.78 -17.61 -23.87
N ILE A 159 -21.67 -16.30 -24.09
CA ILE A 159 -20.40 -15.59 -24.13
C ILE A 159 -20.02 -15.16 -22.71
N TRP A 160 -18.79 -15.49 -22.34
CA TRP A 160 -18.21 -15.20 -21.04
C TRP A 160 -17.08 -14.19 -21.20
N ARG A 161 -17.11 -13.13 -20.40
CA ARG A 161 -16.05 -12.13 -20.37
C ARG A 161 -15.11 -12.41 -19.20
N VAL A 162 -13.81 -12.49 -19.45
CA VAL A 162 -12.80 -12.55 -18.39
C VAL A 162 -12.78 -11.23 -17.64
N VAL A 163 -13.03 -11.26 -16.34
CA VAL A 163 -13.04 -10.06 -15.47
C VAL A 163 -11.85 -10.01 -14.53
N ALA A 164 -11.23 -11.15 -14.23
CA ALA A 164 -9.99 -11.20 -13.47
C ALA A 164 -9.15 -12.43 -13.85
N ILE A 165 -7.84 -12.28 -13.69
CA ILE A 165 -6.87 -13.38 -13.77
C ILE A 165 -6.19 -13.45 -12.42
N THR A 166 -6.18 -14.64 -11.81
CA THR A 166 -5.72 -14.86 -10.45
C THR A 166 -4.88 -16.13 -10.38
N ALA A 167 -4.22 -16.33 -9.25
CA ALA A 167 -3.51 -17.56 -8.96
C ALA A 167 -4.07 -18.21 -7.69
N TYR A 168 -4.39 -19.51 -7.76
CA TYR A 168 -4.79 -20.31 -6.61
C TYR A 168 -3.94 -21.57 -6.57
N GLY A 169 -3.26 -21.82 -5.44
CA GLY A 169 -2.36 -22.98 -5.31
C GLY A 169 -1.18 -22.97 -6.31
N GLY A 170 -0.81 -21.81 -6.85
CA GLY A 170 0.21 -21.68 -7.90
C GLY A 170 -0.31 -21.88 -9.33
N GLU A 171 -1.58 -22.26 -9.51
CA GLU A 171 -2.19 -22.42 -10.83
C GLU A 171 -2.90 -21.13 -11.28
N PRO A 172 -2.88 -20.78 -12.58
CA PRO A 172 -3.64 -19.68 -13.13
C PRO A 172 -5.14 -19.98 -13.26
N TRP A 173 -5.96 -19.04 -12.79
CA TRP A 173 -7.42 -19.10 -12.85
C TRP A 173 -8.01 -17.82 -13.46
N LEU A 174 -9.10 -18.01 -14.20
CA LEU A 174 -9.92 -16.97 -14.79
C LEU A 174 -11.21 -16.81 -13.99
N THR A 175 -11.51 -15.60 -13.57
CA THR A 175 -12.88 -15.22 -13.19
C THR A 175 -13.57 -14.71 -14.44
N VAL A 176 -14.72 -15.29 -14.77
CA VAL A 176 -15.49 -14.98 -15.96
C VAL A 176 -16.92 -14.60 -15.62
N THR A 177 -17.49 -13.65 -16.35
CA THR A 177 -18.88 -13.21 -16.17
C THR A 177 -19.68 -13.46 -17.43
N SER A 178 -20.86 -14.07 -17.29
CA SER A 178 -21.81 -14.28 -18.39
C SER A 178 -22.31 -12.93 -18.90
N GLU A 179 -22.09 -12.62 -20.18
CA GLU A 179 -22.62 -11.38 -20.78
C GLU A 179 -24.15 -11.40 -20.90
N ARG A 180 -24.78 -12.59 -20.81
CA ARG A 180 -26.23 -12.74 -20.86
C ARG A 180 -26.91 -12.49 -19.52
N THR A 181 -26.28 -12.92 -18.42
CA THR A 181 -26.95 -12.99 -17.10
C THR A 181 -26.20 -12.26 -15.99
N GLY A 182 -24.98 -11.79 -16.23
CA GLY A 182 -24.11 -11.21 -15.18
C GLY A 182 -23.58 -12.24 -14.17
N TYR A 183 -23.87 -13.53 -14.35
CA TYR A 183 -23.40 -14.58 -13.43
C TYR A 183 -21.87 -14.72 -13.50
N GLU A 184 -21.21 -14.73 -12.35
CA GLU A 184 -19.77 -14.96 -12.22
C GLU A 184 -19.46 -16.46 -12.03
N ASP A 185 -18.45 -16.94 -12.73
CA ASP A 185 -17.91 -18.30 -12.62
C ASP A 185 -16.38 -18.26 -12.60
N ARG A 186 -15.75 -19.35 -12.17
CA ARG A 186 -14.30 -19.53 -12.20
C ARG A 186 -13.91 -20.69 -13.12
N MET A 187 -12.76 -20.56 -13.77
CA MET A 187 -12.23 -21.54 -14.70
C MET A 187 -10.72 -21.64 -14.53
N ARG A 188 -10.15 -22.85 -14.48
CA ARG A 188 -8.70 -22.99 -14.58
C ARG A 188 -8.28 -22.59 -15.98
N LEU A 189 -7.17 -21.88 -16.11
CA LEU A 189 -6.63 -21.55 -17.43
C LEU A 189 -6.19 -22.82 -18.18
N GLY A 190 -5.73 -23.86 -17.48
CA GLY A 190 -5.41 -25.15 -18.09
C GLY A 190 -6.62 -25.83 -18.76
N ASP A 191 -7.83 -25.50 -18.33
CA ASP A 191 -9.07 -26.04 -18.91
C ASP A 191 -9.51 -25.24 -20.16
N LEU A 192 -8.72 -24.27 -20.64
CA LEU A 192 -9.09 -23.47 -21.81
C LEU A 192 -9.24 -24.31 -23.09
N ALA A 193 -8.73 -25.55 -23.13
CA ALA A 193 -8.95 -26.48 -24.23
C ALA A 193 -10.45 -26.74 -24.52
N VAL A 194 -11.34 -26.53 -23.52
CA VAL A 194 -12.80 -26.61 -23.69
C VAL A 194 -13.47 -25.26 -23.93
N ALA A 195 -12.70 -24.22 -24.32
CA ALA A 195 -13.22 -22.90 -24.64
C ALA A 195 -12.56 -22.31 -25.90
N THR A 196 -13.35 -21.58 -26.69
CA THR A 196 -12.86 -20.84 -27.85
C THR A 196 -12.78 -19.36 -27.52
N ILE A 197 -11.64 -18.74 -27.80
CA ILE A 197 -11.48 -17.28 -27.73
C ILE A 197 -12.26 -16.65 -28.88
N ILE A 198 -13.10 -15.67 -28.57
CA ILE A 198 -13.88 -14.90 -29.53
C ILE A 198 -13.29 -13.50 -29.62
N THR A 199 -12.92 -13.08 -30.82
CA THR A 199 -12.54 -11.70 -31.15
C THR A 199 -13.73 -10.76 -31.09
#